data_AF-A0A1E8FP56-F1
#
_entry.id   AF-A0A1E8FP56-F1
#
_cell.length_a   1.000
_cell.length_b   1.000
_cell.length_c   1.000
_cell.angle_alpha   90.00
_cell.angle_beta   90.00
_cell.angle_gamma   90.00
#
_symmetry.space_group_name_H-M   'P 1'
#
loop_
_entity.id
_entity.type
_entity.pdbx_description
1 polymer ?
#
loop_
_entity_poly.entity_id
_entity_poly.type
_entity_poly.pdbx_seq_one_letter_code
_entity_poly.pdbx_strand_id
1 'polypeptide(L)'
;MTQPTYQAPQFAPQPEPKRGNGFGVAALVLGIVAIVASFIPVLGTVAFILGPLAVLFGLLGIFLRKGTPRGTSITGIILGALSIVIAIIVTVMTAAFVGAVDDALKKSDPSVSNAAPAVESPAQGASVPPSEAPADRSADFGGTVKYDNGVSVTVKSLGFTKVGQYATGAVEGQAAVFELTVHNGSKEDLEAVLMSVPNVTHGPKNAKASMVIDSSTDLGLQTLSTILPGESQTVKFAAGVPKTSAGSVRVEVTGPNMFSDKDAIFKGAVK
;
A
#
# COMPACT_ATOMS: atom_id res chain seq x y z
N MET A 1 11.38 62.20 66.55
CA MET A 1 11.97 61.71 65.28
C MET A 1 11.71 60.21 65.20
N THR A 2 10.82 59.75 64.33
CA THR A 2 10.58 58.31 64.10
C THR A 2 10.91 58.02 62.64
N GLN A 3 12.02 57.30 62.41
CA GLN A 3 12.41 56.89 61.06
C GLN A 3 11.45 55.80 60.54
N PRO A 4 11.06 55.83 59.26
CA PRO A 4 10.29 54.75 58.67
C PRO A 4 11.19 53.51 58.51
N THR A 5 10.72 52.37 59.03
CA THR A 5 11.35 51.07 58.89
C THR A 5 11.18 50.56 57.45
N TYR A 6 12.30 50.35 56.75
CA TYR A 6 12.32 49.77 55.41
C TYR A 6 12.26 48.23 55.52
N GLN A 7 11.19 47.63 55.02
CA GLN A 7 11.00 46.17 55.01
C GLN A 7 11.56 45.60 53.70
N ALA A 8 12.56 44.74 53.77
CA ALA A 8 13.18 44.13 52.60
C ALA A 8 12.20 43.17 51.88
N PRO A 9 12.14 43.16 50.54
CA PRO A 9 11.24 42.29 49.78
C PRO A 9 11.61 40.81 49.98
N GLN A 10 10.63 40.00 50.37
CA GLN A 10 10.75 38.54 50.50
C GLN A 10 10.73 37.91 49.09
N PHE A 11 11.82 37.23 48.71
CA PHE A 11 11.87 36.44 47.48
C PHE A 11 11.02 35.17 47.65
N ALA A 12 9.99 35.00 46.82
CA ALA A 12 9.25 33.74 46.75
C ALA A 12 10.16 32.62 46.19
N PRO A 13 10.10 31.39 46.73
CA PRO A 13 10.86 30.27 46.20
C PRO A 13 10.45 30.02 44.74
N GLN A 14 11.43 30.09 43.84
CA GLN A 14 11.25 29.75 42.43
C GLN A 14 10.88 28.26 42.33
N PRO A 15 9.83 27.87 41.57
CA PRO A 15 9.51 26.47 41.37
C PRO A 15 10.69 25.76 40.70
N GLU A 16 11.17 24.67 41.32
CA GLU A 16 12.29 23.90 40.79
C GLU A 16 11.99 23.46 39.34
N PRO A 17 12.95 23.62 38.41
CA PRO A 17 12.75 23.17 37.04
C PRO A 17 12.57 21.66 37.02
N LYS A 18 11.37 21.19 36.62
CA LYS A 18 11.07 19.77 36.42
C LYS A 18 12.05 19.17 35.40
N ARG A 19 13.05 18.45 35.89
CA ARG A 19 14.00 17.70 35.04
C ARG A 19 13.23 16.60 34.28
N GLY A 20 13.10 16.74 32.95
CA GLY A 20 12.36 15.79 32.10
C GLY A 20 13.03 14.42 31.96
N ASN A 21 12.24 13.35 31.78
CA ASN A 21 12.70 11.95 31.66
C ASN A 21 13.11 11.58 30.23
N GLY A 22 14.36 11.84 29.82
CA GLY A 22 14.84 11.49 28.48
C GLY A 22 14.68 10.00 28.11
N PHE A 23 14.94 9.09 29.05
CA PHE A 23 14.77 7.65 28.83
C PHE A 23 13.29 7.24 28.72
N GLY A 24 12.40 7.86 29.50
CA GLY A 24 10.96 7.65 29.39
C GLY A 24 10.40 8.15 28.06
N VAL A 25 10.91 9.27 27.55
CA VAL A 25 10.54 9.78 26.21
C VAL A 25 11.07 8.85 25.11
N ALA A 26 12.31 8.37 25.22
CA ALA A 26 12.87 7.41 24.27
C ALA A 26 12.07 6.09 24.23
N ALA A 27 11.69 5.55 25.39
CA ALA A 27 10.85 4.35 25.48
C ALA A 27 9.47 4.55 24.83
N LEU A 28 8.86 5.72 25.03
CA LEU A 28 7.57 6.07 24.41
C LEU A 28 7.67 6.13 22.88
N VAL A 29 8.68 6.82 22.35
CA VAL A 29 8.89 6.96 20.90
C VAL A 29 9.18 5.60 20.27
N LEU A 30 10.06 4.80 20.86
CA LEU A 30 10.37 3.45 20.37
C LEU A 30 9.14 2.53 20.39
N GLY A 31 8.30 2.62 21.44
CA GLY A 31 7.05 1.85 21.52
C GLY A 31 6.04 2.22 20.42
N ILE A 32 5.88 3.52 20.13
CA ILE A 32 5.00 3.98 19.05
C ILE A 32 5.51 3.51 17.69
N VAL A 33 6.80 3.67 17.41
CA VAL A 33 7.41 3.23 16.16
C VAL A 33 7.29 1.72 15.99
N ALA A 34 7.45 0.93 17.07
CA ALA A 34 7.28 -0.51 17.03
C ALA A 34 5.85 -0.94 16.69
N ILE A 35 4.82 -0.24 17.21
CA ILE A 35 3.40 -0.51 16.87
C ILE A 35 3.12 -0.16 15.41
N VAL A 36 3.60 0.98 14.92
CA VAL A 36 3.36 1.36 13.52
C VAL A 36 4.08 0.39 12.58
N ALA A 37 5.31 -0.01 12.91
CA ALA A 37 6.08 -0.96 12.13
C ALA A 37 5.48 -2.38 12.13
N SER A 38 4.73 -2.78 13.17
CA SER A 38 4.15 -4.13 13.25
C SER A 38 2.97 -4.34 12.29
N PHE A 39 2.33 -3.27 11.81
CA PHE A 39 1.24 -3.35 10.83
C PHE A 39 1.71 -3.58 9.38
N ILE A 40 3.01 -3.46 9.11
CA ILE A 40 3.58 -3.65 7.77
C ILE A 40 4.39 -4.97 7.77
N PRO A 41 3.93 -6.05 7.12
CA PRO A 41 4.55 -7.39 7.21
C PRO A 41 6.05 -7.44 6.84
N VAL A 42 6.49 -6.60 5.91
CA VAL A 42 7.90 -6.50 5.48
C VAL A 42 8.78 -5.74 6.50
N LEU A 43 8.17 -4.88 7.33
CA LEU A 43 8.85 -4.14 8.41
C LEU A 43 8.63 -4.78 9.80
N GLY A 44 7.79 -5.81 9.92
CA GLY A 44 7.52 -6.52 11.18
C GLY A 44 8.76 -7.18 11.80
N THR A 45 9.78 -7.52 11.01
CA THR A 45 11.10 -7.93 11.51
C THR A 45 11.81 -6.83 12.29
N VAL A 46 11.59 -5.55 11.95
CA VAL A 46 12.12 -4.40 12.70
C VAL A 46 11.40 -4.27 14.04
N ALA A 47 10.10 -4.57 14.11
CA ALA A 47 9.34 -4.60 15.37
C ALA A 47 9.87 -5.68 16.34
N PHE A 48 10.43 -6.78 15.83
CA PHE A 48 11.07 -7.82 16.63
C PHE A 48 12.33 -7.33 17.38
N ILE A 49 13.02 -6.33 16.85
CA ILE A 49 14.21 -5.72 17.48
C ILE A 49 13.79 -4.50 18.32
N LEU A 50 12.89 -3.66 17.80
CA LEU A 50 12.44 -2.43 18.46
C LEU A 50 11.57 -2.67 19.70
N GLY A 51 10.71 -3.69 19.70
CA GLY A 51 9.85 -4.02 20.84
C GLY A 51 10.64 -4.33 22.11
N PRO A 52 11.61 -5.27 22.08
CA PRO A 52 12.49 -5.53 23.21
C PRO A 52 13.30 -4.31 23.66
N LEU A 53 13.79 -3.50 22.73
CA LEU A 53 14.51 -2.25 23.04
C LEU A 53 13.63 -1.24 23.77
N ALA A 54 12.37 -1.06 23.35
CA ALA A 54 11.41 -0.17 24.00
C ALA A 54 11.13 -0.59 25.45
N VAL A 55 10.97 -1.90 25.70
CA VAL A 55 10.80 -2.46 27.05
C VAL A 55 12.05 -2.23 27.89
N LEU A 56 13.25 -2.45 27.33
CA LEU A 56 14.52 -2.28 28.03
C LEU A 56 14.76 -0.82 28.45
N PHE A 57 14.58 0.14 27.53
CA PHE A 57 14.71 1.56 27.83
C PHE A 57 13.63 2.06 28.79
N GLY A 58 12.41 1.49 28.71
CA GLY A 58 11.34 1.76 29.65
C GLY A 58 11.69 1.32 31.08
N LEU A 59 12.21 0.10 31.24
CA LEU A 59 12.66 -0.43 32.53
C LEU A 59 13.83 0.37 33.11
N LEU A 60 14.82 0.74 32.29
CA LEU A 60 15.94 1.60 32.69
C LEU A 60 15.46 3.00 33.11
N GLY A 61 14.47 3.57 32.41
CA GLY A 61 13.85 4.86 32.76
C GLY A 61 13.11 4.86 34.10
N ILE A 62 12.62 3.69 34.55
CA ILE A 62 11.99 3.51 35.86
C ILE A 62 13.05 3.30 36.96
N PHE A 63 14.08 2.49 36.70
CA PHE A 63 15.08 2.10 37.71
C PHE A 63 16.16 3.16 37.96
N LEU A 64 16.62 3.89 36.94
CA LEU A 64 17.74 4.82 37.06
C LEU A 64 17.35 6.24 37.52
N ARG A 65 16.05 6.60 37.53
CA ARG A 65 15.60 7.94 37.94
C ARG A 65 14.52 7.90 39.02
N LYS A 66 14.98 8.03 40.27
CA LYS A 66 14.12 8.37 41.41
C LYS A 66 13.71 9.85 41.31
N GLY A 67 12.41 10.14 41.24
CA GLY A 67 11.86 11.50 41.35
C GLY A 67 11.26 12.13 40.07
N THR A 68 11.20 11.41 38.94
CA THR A 68 10.57 11.91 37.69
C THR A 68 9.22 11.24 37.45
N PRO A 69 8.20 11.91 36.86
CA PRO A 69 6.90 11.30 36.57
C PRO A 69 7.04 10.00 35.75
N ARG A 70 6.51 8.91 36.31
CA ARG A 70 6.66 7.53 35.77
C ARG A 70 5.74 7.24 34.58
N GLY A 71 4.78 8.12 34.28
CA GLY A 71 3.74 7.90 33.27
C GLY A 71 4.30 7.54 31.89
N THR A 72 5.29 8.28 31.40
CA THR A 72 5.85 8.06 30.06
C THR A 72 6.62 6.74 29.94
N SER A 73 7.37 6.35 30.97
CA SER A 73 8.07 5.06 30.99
C SER A 73 7.11 3.88 31.08
N ILE A 74 6.04 3.98 31.88
CA ILE A 74 5.02 2.93 31.99
C ILE A 74 4.27 2.76 30.66
N THR A 75 3.84 3.86 30.05
CA THR A 75 3.18 3.82 28.73
C THR A 75 4.11 3.23 27.66
N GLY A 76 5.38 3.59 27.64
CA GLY A 76 6.37 3.01 26.70
C GLY A 76 6.54 1.50 26.86
N ILE A 77 6.56 0.99 28.11
CA ILE A 77 6.62 -0.45 28.37
C ILE A 77 5.36 -1.17 27.89
N ILE A 78 4.17 -0.61 28.17
CA ILE A 78 2.89 -1.21 27.77
C ILE A 78 2.79 -1.28 26.24
N LEU A 79 3.12 -0.18 25.54
CA LEU A 79 3.11 -0.13 24.08
C LEU A 79 4.16 -1.08 23.48
N GLY A 80 5.35 -1.16 24.07
CA GLY A 80 6.40 -2.11 23.67
C GLY A 80 5.93 -3.57 23.82
N ALA A 81 5.36 -3.94 24.98
CA ALA A 81 4.86 -5.28 25.21
C ALA A 81 3.70 -5.65 24.25
N LEU A 82 2.76 -4.72 24.02
CA LEU A 82 1.66 -4.91 23.09
C LEU A 82 2.15 -5.07 21.65
N SER A 83 3.17 -4.30 21.24
CA SER A 83 3.77 -4.42 19.90
C SER A 83 4.37 -5.81 19.66
N ILE A 84 5.02 -6.41 20.66
CA ILE A 84 5.60 -7.76 20.58
C ILE A 84 4.49 -8.80 20.37
N VAL A 85 3.39 -8.68 21.13
CA VAL A 85 2.24 -9.60 20.99
C VAL A 85 1.63 -9.51 19.58
N ILE A 86 1.39 -8.29 19.09
CA ILE A 86 0.86 -8.06 17.74
C ILE A 86 1.82 -8.62 16.68
N ALA A 87 3.13 -8.37 16.82
CA ALA A 87 4.14 -8.88 15.89
C ALA A 87 4.16 -10.41 15.85
N ILE A 88 4.03 -11.09 17.00
CA ILE A 88 3.95 -12.56 17.06
C ILE A 88 2.72 -13.06 16.30
N ILE A 89 1.54 -12.45 16.54
CA ILE A 89 0.29 -12.84 15.88
C ILE A 89 0.40 -12.69 14.36
N VAL A 90 0.86 -11.53 13.89
CA VAL A 90 1.05 -11.25 12.46
C VAL A 90 2.07 -12.21 11.84
N THR A 91 3.17 -12.51 12.54
CA THR A 91 4.19 -13.45 12.06
C THR A 91 3.63 -14.86 11.92
N VAL A 92 2.86 -15.35 12.90
CA VAL A 92 2.25 -16.69 12.86
C VAL A 92 1.22 -16.77 11.72
N MET A 93 0.37 -15.75 11.56
CA MET A 93 -0.60 -15.70 10.46
C MET A 93 0.08 -15.65 9.09
N THR A 94 1.15 -14.88 8.95
CA THR A 94 1.92 -14.78 7.70
C THR A 94 2.62 -16.10 7.39
N ALA A 95 3.23 -16.76 8.38
CA ALA A 95 3.88 -18.06 8.20
C ALA A 95 2.87 -19.15 7.79
N ALA A 96 1.67 -19.15 8.38
CA ALA A 96 0.60 -20.07 8.01
C ALA A 96 0.11 -19.83 6.56
N PHE A 97 0.03 -18.57 6.14
CA PHE A 97 -0.33 -18.22 4.76
C PHE A 97 0.75 -18.65 3.75
N VAL A 98 2.04 -18.41 4.05
CA VAL A 98 3.17 -18.85 3.22
C VAL A 98 3.23 -20.38 3.10
N GLY A 99 3.01 -21.10 4.21
CA GLY A 99 2.95 -22.56 4.18
C GLY A 99 1.82 -23.10 3.30
N ALA A 100 0.64 -22.47 3.35
CA ALA A 100 -0.50 -22.87 2.53
C ALA A 100 -0.29 -22.63 1.02
N VAL A 101 0.41 -21.55 0.64
CA VAL A 101 0.75 -21.29 -0.78
C VAL A 101 1.86 -22.22 -1.27
N ASP A 102 2.86 -22.54 -0.44
CA ASP A 102 3.92 -23.49 -0.80
C ASP A 102 3.37 -24.92 -1.00
N ASP A 103 2.40 -25.33 -0.18
CA ASP A 103 1.72 -26.61 -0.33
C ASP A 103 0.81 -26.66 -1.56
N ALA A 104 0.21 -25.53 -1.96
CA ALA A 104 -0.56 -25.43 -3.20
C ALA A 104 0.34 -25.47 -4.44
N LEU A 105 1.52 -24.86 -4.37
CA LEU A 105 2.51 -24.86 -5.46
C LEU A 105 3.19 -26.23 -5.61
N LYS A 106 3.46 -26.96 -4.51
CA LYS A 106 4.03 -28.32 -4.55
C LYS A 106 3.06 -29.39 -5.04
N LYS A 107 1.75 -29.16 -4.94
CA LYS A 107 0.71 -30.07 -5.46
C LYS A 107 0.33 -29.79 -6.92
N SER A 108 0.96 -28.79 -7.55
CA SER A 108 0.73 -28.44 -8.95
C SER A 108 1.89 -29.00 -9.80
N ASP A 109 1.70 -30.21 -10.36
CA ASP A 109 2.63 -30.80 -11.33
C ASP A 109 2.77 -29.92 -12.60
N PRO A 110 3.99 -29.70 -13.13
CA PRO A 110 4.20 -29.04 -14.41
C PRO A 110 4.00 -30.07 -15.53
N SER A 111 2.77 -30.46 -15.80
CA SER A 111 2.45 -31.27 -16.98
C SER A 111 1.11 -30.84 -17.56
N VAL A 112 1.14 -29.68 -18.23
CA VAL A 112 0.16 -29.40 -19.29
C VAL A 112 0.91 -29.53 -20.61
N SER A 113 0.85 -30.76 -21.13
CA SER A 113 1.30 -31.11 -22.48
C SER A 113 0.41 -30.36 -23.49
N ASN A 114 1.01 -29.44 -24.23
CA ASN A 114 0.32 -28.67 -25.26
C ASN A 114 0.22 -29.52 -26.54
N ALA A 115 -0.84 -30.33 -26.64
CA ALA A 115 -1.21 -30.96 -27.90
C ALA A 115 -2.04 -29.96 -28.71
N ALA A 116 -1.41 -29.30 -29.68
CA ALA A 116 -2.08 -28.50 -30.69
C ALA A 116 -2.78 -29.40 -31.71
N PRO A 117 -3.98 -29.01 -32.19
CA PRO A 117 -4.29 -29.17 -33.60
C PRO A 117 -4.33 -27.80 -34.28
N ALA A 118 -3.52 -27.66 -35.33
CA ALA A 118 -3.66 -26.61 -36.31
C ALA A 118 -4.96 -26.80 -37.10
N VAL A 119 -5.80 -25.78 -37.19
CA VAL A 119 -6.77 -25.62 -38.30
C VAL A 119 -6.89 -24.15 -38.66
N GLU A 120 -6.95 -23.94 -39.96
CA GLU A 120 -6.79 -22.73 -40.74
C GLU A 120 -7.93 -21.69 -40.57
N SER A 121 -7.61 -20.44 -40.92
CA SER A 121 -8.56 -19.33 -41.12
C SER A 121 -9.34 -19.51 -42.44
N PRO A 122 -10.61 -19.07 -42.50
CA PRO A 122 -10.87 -17.78 -43.14
C PRO A 122 -11.94 -16.92 -42.44
N ALA A 123 -11.86 -15.61 -42.71
CA ALA A 123 -12.63 -14.53 -42.12
C ALA A 123 -14.15 -14.56 -42.39
N GLN A 124 -14.96 -14.21 -41.37
CA GLN A 124 -16.20 -13.45 -41.54
C GLN A 124 -16.69 -12.87 -40.21
N GLY A 125 -17.17 -11.62 -40.26
CA GLY A 125 -17.65 -10.87 -39.10
C GLY A 125 -18.84 -11.53 -38.42
N ALA A 126 -18.72 -11.71 -37.11
CA ALA A 126 -19.82 -11.90 -36.19
C ALA A 126 -19.37 -11.32 -34.83
N SER A 127 -20.25 -10.49 -34.27
CA SER A 127 -20.19 -9.93 -32.92
C SER A 127 -19.64 -10.93 -31.90
N VAL A 128 -18.49 -10.63 -31.32
CA VAL A 128 -17.91 -11.36 -30.19
C VAL A 128 -18.89 -11.24 -29.01
N PRO A 129 -19.53 -12.33 -28.55
CA PRO A 129 -20.25 -12.33 -27.28
C PRO A 129 -19.23 -12.08 -26.16
N PRO A 130 -19.62 -11.46 -25.02
CA PRO A 130 -18.67 -11.17 -23.96
C PRO A 130 -18.05 -12.48 -23.49
N SER A 131 -16.73 -12.59 -23.69
CA SER A 131 -15.89 -13.64 -23.12
C SER A 131 -16.22 -13.73 -21.63
N GLU A 132 -16.65 -14.90 -21.17
CA GLU A 132 -16.65 -15.19 -19.74
C GLU A 132 -15.28 -14.81 -19.20
N ALA A 133 -15.28 -13.98 -18.15
CA ALA A 133 -14.05 -13.55 -17.52
C ALA A 133 -13.31 -14.80 -17.03
N PRO A 134 -12.01 -14.98 -17.36
CA PRO A 134 -11.26 -16.13 -16.91
C PRO A 134 -11.25 -16.20 -15.37
N ALA A 135 -11.17 -17.42 -14.85
CA ALA A 135 -11.26 -17.72 -13.40
C ALA A 135 -10.23 -16.96 -12.53
N ASP A 136 -9.19 -16.40 -13.15
CA ASP A 136 -8.16 -15.58 -12.52
C ASP A 136 -8.51 -14.07 -12.47
N ARG A 137 -9.76 -13.67 -12.78
CA ARG A 137 -10.22 -12.27 -12.87
C ARG A 137 -9.30 -11.42 -13.76
N SER A 138 -8.88 -11.99 -14.89
CA SER A 138 -8.02 -11.30 -15.85
C SER A 138 -8.71 -10.90 -17.14
N ALA A 139 -8.18 -9.89 -17.83
CA ALA A 139 -8.59 -9.49 -19.15
C ALA A 139 -7.40 -8.92 -19.93
N ASP A 140 -7.50 -8.84 -21.25
CA ASP A 140 -6.56 -8.04 -22.03
C ASP A 140 -6.84 -6.54 -21.84
N PHE A 141 -5.86 -5.67 -22.14
CA PHE A 141 -6.11 -4.22 -22.18
C PHE A 141 -7.26 -3.87 -23.14
N GLY A 142 -8.21 -3.09 -22.65
CA GLY A 142 -9.48 -2.77 -23.31
C GLY A 142 -10.64 -3.69 -22.94
N GLY A 143 -10.37 -4.84 -22.32
CA GLY A 143 -11.38 -5.72 -21.75
C GLY A 143 -11.89 -5.21 -20.39
N THR A 144 -12.97 -5.84 -19.92
CA THR A 144 -13.64 -5.50 -18.66
C THR A 144 -13.65 -6.69 -17.72
N VAL A 145 -13.30 -6.46 -16.46
CA VAL A 145 -13.47 -7.43 -15.36
C VAL A 145 -14.65 -6.98 -14.51
N LYS A 146 -15.58 -7.90 -14.22
CA LYS A 146 -16.76 -7.63 -13.40
C LYS A 146 -16.67 -8.37 -12.07
N TYR A 147 -17.00 -7.68 -10.99
CA TYR A 147 -17.07 -8.20 -9.64
C TYR A 147 -18.49 -8.69 -9.33
N ASP A 148 -18.61 -9.63 -8.39
CA ASP A 148 -19.88 -10.26 -8.02
C ASP A 148 -20.88 -9.25 -7.43
N ASN A 149 -20.39 -8.18 -6.81
CA ASN A 149 -21.18 -7.07 -6.28
C ASN A 149 -21.72 -6.12 -7.36
N GLY A 150 -21.39 -6.33 -8.63
CA GLY A 150 -21.84 -5.52 -9.76
C GLY A 150 -20.87 -4.44 -10.22
N VAL A 151 -19.80 -4.16 -9.49
CA VAL A 151 -18.75 -3.22 -9.93
C VAL A 151 -18.02 -3.81 -11.14
N SER A 152 -17.64 -2.96 -12.10
CA SER A 152 -16.83 -3.38 -13.25
C SER A 152 -15.68 -2.42 -13.50
N VAL A 153 -14.55 -2.98 -13.92
CA VAL A 153 -13.28 -2.29 -14.11
C VAL A 153 -12.77 -2.56 -15.51
N THR A 154 -12.31 -1.51 -16.18
CA THR A 154 -11.72 -1.58 -17.52
C THR A 154 -10.40 -0.81 -17.50
N VAL A 155 -9.35 -1.40 -18.04
CA VAL A 155 -8.06 -0.71 -18.22
C VAL A 155 -7.71 -0.70 -19.70
N LYS A 156 -7.58 0.49 -20.28
CA LYS A 156 -7.10 0.67 -21.65
C LYS A 156 -5.66 1.14 -21.64
N SER A 157 -4.83 0.60 -22.54
CA SER A 157 -3.52 1.17 -22.81
C SER A 157 -3.66 2.30 -23.83
N LEU A 158 -3.06 3.45 -23.54
CA LEU A 158 -3.01 4.62 -24.42
C LEU A 158 -1.63 4.81 -25.07
N GLY A 159 -0.73 3.84 -24.89
CA GLY A 159 0.62 3.86 -25.45
C GLY A 159 1.62 4.67 -24.62
N PHE A 160 2.71 5.08 -25.27
CA PHE A 160 3.80 5.82 -24.64
C PHE A 160 3.70 7.33 -24.89
N THR A 161 3.93 8.12 -23.85
CA THR A 161 4.02 9.58 -23.94
C THR A 161 5.36 10.07 -23.39
N LYS A 162 5.93 11.12 -24.00
CA LYS A 162 7.10 11.82 -23.46
C LYS A 162 6.69 12.62 -22.23
N VAL A 163 7.50 12.55 -21.19
CA VAL A 163 7.24 13.28 -19.94
C VAL A 163 8.11 14.54 -19.83
N GLY A 164 7.69 15.48 -19.01
CA GLY A 164 8.43 16.67 -18.65
C GLY A 164 9.69 16.36 -17.82
N GLN A 165 10.61 17.32 -17.76
CA GLN A 165 11.89 17.18 -17.04
C GLN A 165 11.76 16.97 -15.52
N TYR A 166 10.60 17.30 -14.95
CA TYR A 166 10.31 17.15 -13.52
C TYR A 166 9.47 15.90 -13.23
N ALA A 167 9.17 15.10 -14.25
CA ALA A 167 8.43 13.88 -14.07
C ALA A 167 9.22 12.87 -13.23
N THR A 168 8.50 12.19 -12.35
CA THR A 168 9.07 11.13 -11.51
C THR A 168 8.66 9.77 -12.04
N GLY A 169 9.43 8.72 -11.74
CA GLY A 169 9.10 7.33 -12.11
C GLY A 169 9.19 6.98 -13.59
N ALA A 170 9.45 7.95 -14.47
CA ALA A 170 9.55 7.73 -15.90
C ALA A 170 10.83 6.96 -16.27
N VAL A 171 10.76 6.19 -17.35
CA VAL A 171 11.87 5.40 -17.87
C VAL A 171 12.17 5.89 -19.27
N GLU A 172 13.45 6.14 -19.58
CA GLU A 172 13.89 6.66 -20.89
C GLU A 172 13.19 7.97 -21.31
N GLY A 173 12.78 8.80 -20.33
CA GLY A 173 12.06 10.05 -20.58
C GLY A 173 10.63 9.85 -21.10
N GLN A 174 10.06 8.65 -20.92
CA GLN A 174 8.71 8.31 -21.35
C GLN A 174 7.94 7.57 -20.24
N ALA A 175 6.63 7.52 -20.42
CA ALA A 175 5.71 6.78 -19.57
C ALA A 175 4.72 5.99 -20.40
N ALA A 176 4.43 4.77 -19.98
CA ALA A 176 3.29 4.01 -20.47
C ALA A 176 2.02 4.56 -19.81
N VAL A 177 1.07 5.02 -20.61
CA VAL A 177 -0.15 5.67 -20.13
C VAL A 177 -1.32 4.69 -20.23
N PHE A 178 -2.16 4.71 -19.20
CA PHE A 178 -3.34 3.87 -19.10
C PHE A 178 -4.54 4.71 -18.67
N GLU A 179 -5.71 4.28 -19.13
CA GLU A 179 -6.99 4.81 -18.71
C GLU A 179 -7.72 3.73 -17.90
N LEU A 180 -8.02 4.04 -16.64
CA LEU A 180 -8.79 3.20 -15.75
C LEU A 180 -10.22 3.72 -15.68
N THR A 181 -11.18 2.90 -16.09
CA THR A 181 -12.61 3.19 -15.93
C THR A 181 -13.20 2.23 -14.90
N VAL A 182 -13.88 2.79 -13.90
CA VAL A 182 -14.64 2.04 -12.91
C VAL A 182 -16.12 2.41 -13.05
N HIS A 183 -16.98 1.41 -13.20
CA HIS A 183 -18.43 1.57 -13.21
C HIS A 183 -19.04 0.86 -12.00
N ASN A 184 -19.80 1.61 -11.21
CA ASN A 184 -20.48 1.08 -10.04
C ASN A 184 -21.86 0.54 -10.44
N GLY A 185 -21.94 -0.73 -10.83
CA GLY A 185 -23.22 -1.41 -11.07
C GLY A 185 -23.89 -1.97 -9.81
N SER A 186 -23.37 -1.65 -8.62
CA SER A 186 -23.93 -2.11 -7.35
C SER A 186 -25.10 -1.22 -6.90
N LYS A 187 -25.62 -1.45 -5.69
CA LYS A 187 -26.67 -0.63 -5.06
C LYS A 187 -26.15 0.31 -3.97
N GLU A 188 -24.86 0.25 -3.68
CA GLU A 188 -24.22 1.03 -2.61
C GLU A 188 -23.19 1.99 -3.22
N ASP A 189 -22.84 3.03 -2.47
CA ASP A 189 -21.79 3.95 -2.86
C ASP A 189 -20.43 3.22 -2.83
N LEU A 190 -19.64 3.41 -3.89
CA LEU A 190 -18.32 2.78 -4.02
C LEU A 190 -17.22 3.80 -3.71
N GLU A 191 -16.45 3.57 -2.66
CA GLU A 191 -15.25 4.36 -2.37
C GLU A 191 -14.06 3.87 -3.22
N ALA A 192 -13.88 4.47 -4.40
CA ALA A 192 -12.94 3.98 -5.40
C ALA A 192 -11.53 4.57 -5.31
N VAL A 193 -11.24 5.42 -4.31
CA VAL A 193 -9.97 6.17 -4.23
C VAL A 193 -8.75 5.24 -4.27
N LEU A 194 -8.81 4.09 -3.61
CA LEU A 194 -7.72 3.10 -3.56
C LEU A 194 -7.48 2.40 -4.90
N MET A 195 -8.50 2.33 -5.76
CA MET A 195 -8.39 1.75 -7.10
C MET A 195 -7.58 2.66 -8.04
N SER A 196 -7.38 3.93 -7.67
CA SER A 196 -6.59 4.92 -8.45
C SER A 196 -5.10 4.60 -8.50
N VAL A 197 -4.62 3.64 -7.70
CA VAL A 197 -3.20 3.30 -7.60
C VAL A 197 -2.93 1.84 -8.01
N PRO A 198 -3.13 1.46 -9.29
CA PRO A 198 -2.87 0.10 -9.73
C PRO A 198 -1.39 -0.29 -9.58
N ASN A 199 -1.14 -1.55 -9.28
CA ASN A 199 0.20 -2.12 -9.37
C ASN A 199 0.51 -2.43 -10.84
N VAL A 200 1.65 -1.95 -11.34
CA VAL A 200 2.07 -2.21 -12.72
C VAL A 200 3.35 -3.03 -12.70
N THR A 201 3.36 -4.13 -13.45
CA THR A 201 4.54 -4.97 -13.66
C THR A 201 4.81 -5.18 -15.15
N HIS A 202 6.06 -5.45 -15.51
CA HIS A 202 6.46 -5.62 -16.90
C HIS A 202 7.52 -6.72 -17.11
N GLY A 203 7.56 -7.23 -18.34
CA GLY A 203 8.51 -8.23 -18.79
C GLY A 203 8.25 -9.64 -18.21
N PRO A 204 9.05 -10.63 -18.64
CA PRO A 204 8.82 -12.04 -18.30
C PRO A 204 9.03 -12.36 -16.80
N LYS A 205 9.69 -11.47 -16.06
CA LYS A 205 9.93 -11.62 -14.61
C LYS A 205 8.97 -10.81 -13.74
N ASN A 206 7.95 -10.16 -14.32
CA ASN A 206 7.02 -9.27 -13.61
C ASN A 206 7.74 -8.20 -12.77
N ALA A 207 8.72 -7.52 -13.35
CA ALA A 207 9.43 -6.44 -12.67
C ALA A 207 8.46 -5.30 -12.34
N LYS A 208 8.52 -4.74 -11.12
CA LYS A 208 7.64 -3.64 -10.71
C LYS A 208 8.02 -2.35 -11.44
N ALA A 209 7.02 -1.71 -12.05
CA ALA A 209 7.15 -0.36 -12.58
C ALA A 209 6.87 0.67 -11.49
N SER A 210 7.58 1.79 -11.53
CA SER A 210 7.24 2.97 -10.74
C SER A 210 6.06 3.69 -11.37
N MET A 211 5.14 4.20 -10.56
CA MET A 211 4.12 5.13 -11.04
C MET A 211 4.79 6.42 -11.51
N VAL A 212 4.30 6.96 -12.62
CA VAL A 212 4.78 8.21 -13.18
C VAL A 212 3.85 9.33 -12.74
N ILE A 213 4.45 10.36 -12.15
CA ILE A 213 3.77 11.60 -11.80
C ILE A 213 4.41 12.72 -12.59
N ASP A 214 3.59 13.42 -13.38
CA ASP A 214 4.01 14.55 -14.20
C ASP A 214 2.88 15.57 -14.29
N SER A 215 3.09 16.74 -13.69
CA SER A 215 2.13 17.85 -13.71
C SER A 215 2.02 18.54 -15.06
N SER A 216 3.04 18.43 -15.93
CA SER A 216 3.01 19.07 -17.25
C SER A 216 2.07 18.35 -18.23
N THR A 217 1.87 17.05 -18.03
CA THR A 217 1.00 16.20 -18.87
C THR A 217 -0.24 15.69 -18.12
N ASP A 218 -0.47 16.14 -16.89
CA ASP A 218 -1.55 15.67 -16.01
C ASP A 218 -1.56 14.15 -15.80
N LEU A 219 -0.37 13.54 -15.67
CA LEU A 219 -0.21 12.10 -15.46
C LEU A 219 -0.02 11.76 -13.99
N GLY A 220 -0.77 10.76 -13.51
CA GLY A 220 -0.65 10.23 -12.15
C GLY A 220 -1.18 11.16 -11.05
N LEU A 221 -1.92 12.20 -11.43
CA LEU A 221 -2.53 13.17 -10.50
C LEU A 221 -4.03 12.97 -10.31
N GLN A 222 -4.68 12.27 -11.24
CA GLN A 222 -6.12 12.02 -11.18
C GLN A 222 -6.43 10.90 -10.21
N THR A 223 -7.46 11.10 -9.38
CA THR A 223 -7.95 10.11 -8.42
C THR A 223 -9.43 9.88 -8.64
N LEU A 224 -9.85 8.64 -8.49
CA LEU A 224 -11.24 8.28 -8.35
C LEU A 224 -11.75 8.78 -6.98
N SER A 225 -13.03 9.09 -6.90
CA SER A 225 -13.71 9.43 -5.65
C SER A 225 -14.75 8.37 -5.31
N THR A 226 -15.68 8.71 -4.43
CA THR A 226 -16.94 7.98 -4.31
C THR A 226 -17.67 7.96 -5.67
N ILE A 227 -18.11 6.79 -6.11
CA ILE A 227 -18.89 6.57 -7.35
C ILE A 227 -20.27 6.07 -6.94
N LEU A 228 -21.34 6.78 -7.30
CA LEU A 228 -22.70 6.39 -6.92
C LEU A 228 -23.21 5.21 -7.76
N PRO A 229 -24.25 4.48 -7.31
CA PRO A 229 -24.90 3.44 -8.09
C PRO A 229 -25.29 3.89 -9.51
N GLY A 230 -24.86 3.14 -10.51
CA GLY A 230 -25.06 3.40 -11.93
C GLY A 230 -24.06 4.36 -12.57
N GLU A 231 -23.18 5.00 -11.81
CA GLU A 231 -22.20 5.96 -12.34
C GLU A 231 -20.89 5.30 -12.76
N SER A 232 -20.11 6.06 -13.53
CA SER A 232 -18.75 5.68 -13.92
C SER A 232 -17.80 6.85 -13.72
N GLN A 233 -16.59 6.54 -13.25
CA GLN A 233 -15.48 7.49 -13.27
C GLN A 233 -14.31 6.89 -14.05
N THR A 234 -13.55 7.78 -14.69
CA THR A 234 -12.37 7.41 -15.48
C THR A 234 -11.22 8.31 -15.08
N VAL A 235 -10.05 7.69 -14.85
CA VAL A 235 -8.82 8.40 -14.50
C VAL A 235 -7.67 7.91 -15.35
N LYS A 236 -6.69 8.80 -15.57
CA LYS A 236 -5.43 8.46 -16.22
C LYS A 236 -4.33 8.24 -15.20
N PHE A 237 -3.63 7.12 -15.34
CA PHE A 237 -2.41 6.84 -14.61
C PHE A 237 -1.30 6.43 -15.58
N ALA A 238 -0.06 6.50 -15.12
CA ALA A 238 1.09 6.19 -15.95
C ALA A 238 2.15 5.43 -15.16
N ALA A 239 2.94 4.63 -15.86
CA ALA A 239 4.00 3.81 -15.26
C ALA A 239 5.28 3.83 -16.10
N GLY A 240 6.41 3.76 -15.40
CA GLY A 240 7.75 3.68 -15.98
C GLY A 240 8.01 2.29 -16.52
N VAL A 241 7.61 2.04 -17.77
CA VAL A 241 7.84 0.77 -18.46
C VAL A 241 8.92 0.96 -19.52
N PRO A 242 10.03 0.20 -19.51
CA PRO A 242 11.00 0.22 -20.59
C PRO A 242 10.38 -0.27 -21.90
N LYS A 243 10.73 0.33 -23.05
CA LYS A 243 10.23 -0.10 -24.37
C LYS A 243 10.53 -1.55 -24.68
N THR A 244 11.67 -2.06 -24.21
CA THR A 244 12.07 -3.46 -24.37
C THR A 244 11.12 -4.44 -23.68
N SER A 245 10.34 -3.98 -22.71
CA SER A 245 9.33 -4.78 -21.99
C SER A 245 7.89 -4.44 -22.39
N ALA A 246 7.67 -3.52 -23.33
CA ALA A 246 6.34 -3.03 -23.69
C ALA A 246 5.40 -4.12 -24.21
N GLY A 247 5.93 -5.22 -24.75
CA GLY A 247 5.13 -6.34 -25.26
C GLY A 247 4.49 -7.20 -24.16
N SER A 248 4.88 -7.04 -22.90
CA SER A 248 4.36 -7.82 -21.77
C SER A 248 4.25 -6.92 -20.54
N VAL A 249 3.08 -6.31 -20.36
CA VAL A 249 2.75 -5.47 -19.22
C VAL A 249 1.51 -6.03 -18.54
N ARG A 250 1.49 -5.91 -17.22
CA ARG A 250 0.36 -6.28 -16.37
C ARG A 250 0.01 -5.11 -15.47
N VAL A 251 -1.29 -4.82 -15.37
CA VAL A 251 -1.87 -3.88 -14.44
C VAL A 251 -2.80 -4.64 -13.50
N GLU A 252 -2.59 -4.50 -12.20
CA GLU A 252 -3.39 -5.11 -11.14
C GLU A 252 -4.14 -3.99 -10.42
N VAL A 253 -5.46 -3.99 -10.54
CA VAL A 253 -6.35 -2.99 -9.93
C VAL A 253 -6.99 -3.63 -8.70
N THR A 254 -6.82 -3.00 -7.55
CA THR A 254 -7.43 -3.45 -6.29
C THR A 254 -8.94 -3.56 -6.42
N GLY A 255 -9.51 -4.62 -5.86
CA GLY A 255 -10.95 -4.84 -5.88
C GLY A 255 -11.75 -3.83 -5.03
N PRO A 256 -13.07 -3.75 -5.22
CA PRO A 256 -13.98 -2.88 -4.46
C PRO A 256 -13.85 -3.07 -2.94
N ASN A 257 -13.66 -4.32 -2.50
CA ASN A 257 -13.32 -4.63 -1.11
C ASN A 257 -11.92 -5.25 -1.03
N MET A 258 -10.95 -4.47 -0.55
CA MET A 258 -9.55 -4.88 -0.45
C MET A 258 -9.28 -6.11 0.42
N PHE A 259 -10.24 -6.52 1.27
CA PHE A 259 -10.07 -7.66 2.18
C PHE A 259 -10.62 -8.96 1.63
N SER A 260 -11.58 -8.90 0.71
CA SER A 260 -12.30 -10.08 0.19
C SER A 260 -12.16 -10.26 -1.30
N ASP A 261 -11.99 -9.19 -2.06
CA ASP A 261 -11.86 -9.26 -3.51
C ASP A 261 -10.41 -9.51 -3.93
N LYS A 262 -10.26 -10.40 -4.90
CA LYS A 262 -9.02 -10.48 -5.67
C LYS A 262 -8.95 -9.30 -6.64
N ASP A 263 -7.73 -8.83 -6.87
CA ASP A 263 -7.43 -7.78 -7.84
C ASP A 263 -7.88 -8.18 -9.26
N ALA A 264 -8.35 -7.19 -10.02
CA ALA A 264 -8.58 -7.34 -11.45
C ALA A 264 -7.25 -7.20 -12.20
N ILE A 265 -6.94 -8.19 -13.05
CA ILE A 265 -5.63 -8.27 -13.72
C ILE A 265 -5.78 -7.98 -15.21
N PHE A 266 -5.16 -6.91 -15.69
CA PHE A 266 -5.14 -6.58 -17.12
C PHE A 266 -3.76 -6.85 -17.69
N LYS A 267 -3.69 -7.63 -18.77
CA LYS A 267 -2.42 -8.02 -19.41
C LYS A 267 -2.40 -7.54 -20.86
N GLY A 268 -1.21 -7.29 -21.40
CA GLY A 268 -1.08 -7.01 -22.83
C GLY A 268 0.15 -6.19 -23.16
N ALA A 269 0.20 -5.74 -24.42
CA ALA A 269 1.23 -4.84 -24.89
C ALA A 269 0.79 -3.38 -24.72
N VAL A 270 1.74 -2.51 -24.38
CA VAL A 270 1.59 -1.06 -24.47
C VAL A 270 1.98 -0.65 -25.88
N LYS A 271 1.01 -0.16 -26.65
CA LYS A 271 1.16 0.21 -28.07
C LYS A 271 0.84 1.68 -28.27
#